data_AF-A0A2V8WKG5-F1
#
_entry.id   AF-A0A2V8WKG5-F1
#
_cell.length_a   1.000
_cell.length_b   1.000
_cell.length_c   1.000
_cell.angle_alpha   90.00
_cell.angle_beta   90.00
_cell.angle_gamma   90.00
#
_symmetry.space_group_name_H-M   'P 1'
#
loop_
_entity.id
_entity.type
_entity.pdbx_description
1 polymer ?
#
loop_
_entity_poly.entity_id
_entity_poly.type
_entity_poly.pdbx_seq_one_letter_code
_entity_poly.pdbx_strand_id
1 'polypeptide(L)'
;AYKQPPKTLPRSPGNEREWLDACKGGKVKPGGNFEFSSMVTETLLLGNVATRLPQKLAWDRANLKVVNFDAAQKLVRPERRTHWEP
;
A
#
# COMPACT_ATOMS: atom_id res chain seq x y z
N ALA A 1 -19.25 27.82 14.68
CA ALA A 1 -19.64 26.78 13.70
C ALA A 1 -18.40 26.23 13.00
N TYR A 2 -18.36 24.93 12.69
CA TYR A 2 -17.23 24.29 11.98
C TYR A 2 -17.16 24.78 10.52
N LYS A 3 -15.95 25.13 10.03
CA LYS A 3 -15.71 25.54 8.64
C LYS A 3 -15.12 24.36 7.86
N GLN A 4 -15.83 23.91 6.83
CA GLN A 4 -15.35 22.83 5.98
C GLN A 4 -14.10 23.24 5.18
N PRO A 5 -13.17 22.30 4.90
CA PRO A 5 -12.03 22.58 4.05
C PRO A 5 -12.47 22.93 2.61
N PRO A 6 -11.68 23.74 1.88
CA PRO A 6 -11.93 24.02 0.47
C PRO A 6 -12.00 22.75 -0.38
N LYS A 7 -12.89 22.72 -1.37
CA LYS A 7 -12.99 21.61 -2.33
C LYS A 7 -11.86 21.72 -3.36
N THR A 8 -10.78 20.98 -3.15
CA THR A 8 -9.60 21.01 -4.02
C THR A 8 -9.52 19.84 -5.00
N LEU A 9 -10.37 18.82 -4.85
CA LEU A 9 -10.40 17.63 -5.69
C LEU A 9 -11.79 17.46 -6.34
N PRO A 10 -11.85 16.96 -7.58
CA PRO A 10 -13.12 16.58 -8.21
C PRO A 10 -13.79 15.47 -7.41
N ARG A 11 -15.12 15.45 -7.43
CA ARG A 11 -15.87 14.34 -6.84
C ARG A 11 -15.69 13.10 -7.72
N SER A 12 -15.45 11.95 -7.08
CA SER A 12 -15.46 10.67 -7.75
C SER A 12 -16.85 10.40 -8.36
N PRO A 13 -16.94 9.93 -9.60
CA PRO A 13 -18.19 9.45 -10.19
C PRO A 13 -18.59 8.04 -9.69
N GLY A 14 -17.81 7.44 -8.77
CA GLY A 14 -17.98 6.09 -8.26
C GLY A 14 -16.89 5.14 -8.78
N ASN A 15 -16.49 4.17 -7.95
CA ASN A 15 -15.37 3.25 -8.24
C ASN A 15 -15.60 2.46 -9.53
N GLU A 16 -16.82 1.98 -9.76
CA GLU A 16 -17.19 1.19 -10.94
C GLU A 16 -17.08 2.01 -12.22
N ARG A 17 -17.49 3.29 -12.16
CA ARG A 17 -17.36 4.22 -13.30
C ARG A 17 -15.91 4.53 -13.59
N GLU A 18 -15.13 4.86 -12.57
CA GLU A 18 -13.70 5.13 -12.72
C GLU A 18 -12.96 3.93 -13.34
N TRP A 19 -13.29 2.71 -12.92
CA TRP A 19 -12.74 1.48 -13.48
C TRP A 19 -13.11 1.29 -14.97
N LEU A 20 -14.39 1.44 -15.31
CA LEU A 20 -14.85 1.33 -16.71
C LEU A 20 -14.16 2.35 -17.63
N ASP A 21 -14.01 3.59 -17.17
CA ASP A 21 -13.40 4.65 -17.95
C ASP A 21 -11.89 4.39 -18.13
N ALA A 22 -11.21 3.89 -17.10
CA ALA A 22 -9.80 3.47 -17.18
C ALA A 22 -9.60 2.33 -18.19
N CYS A 23 -10.45 1.30 -18.17
CA CYS A 23 -10.42 0.20 -19.14
C CYS A 23 -10.61 0.66 -20.59
N LYS A 24 -11.29 1.79 -20.81
CA LYS A 24 -11.52 2.38 -22.14
C LYS A 24 -10.43 3.38 -22.57
N GLY A 25 -9.33 3.47 -21.83
CA GLY A 25 -8.24 4.40 -22.14
C GLY A 25 -8.49 5.84 -21.65
N GLY A 26 -9.31 6.01 -20.61
CA GLY A 26 -9.51 7.29 -19.95
C GLY A 26 -8.19 7.90 -19.46
N LYS A 27 -8.09 9.24 -19.52
CA LYS A 27 -6.87 9.98 -19.13
C LYS A 27 -6.75 10.19 -17.62
N VAL A 28 -7.84 10.00 -16.89
CA VAL A 28 -7.90 10.19 -15.43
C VAL A 28 -7.60 8.85 -14.77
N LYS A 29 -6.61 8.80 -13.88
CA LYS A 29 -6.33 7.61 -13.09
C LYS A 29 -7.49 7.36 -12.11
N PRO A 30 -7.98 6.13 -11.97
CA PRO A 30 -9.00 5.81 -10.97
C PRO A 30 -8.44 6.07 -9.56
N GLY A 31 -9.30 6.44 -8.61
CA GLY A 31 -8.88 6.69 -7.23
C GLY A 31 -8.26 5.47 -6.57
N GLY A 32 -8.82 4.28 -6.84
CA GLY A 32 -8.33 2.98 -6.38
C GLY A 32 -7.17 2.39 -7.21
N ASN A 33 -6.23 3.21 -7.67
CA ASN A 33 -5.08 2.72 -8.46
C ASN A 33 -4.00 2.06 -7.59
N PHE A 34 -3.09 1.32 -8.23
CA PHE A 34 -1.99 0.64 -7.54
C PHE A 34 -0.91 1.58 -7.01
N GLU A 35 -0.70 2.75 -7.61
CA GLU A 35 0.33 3.71 -7.16
C GLU A 35 -0.02 4.25 -5.77
N PHE A 36 -1.29 4.49 -5.50
CA PHE A 36 -1.79 4.85 -4.18
C PHE A 36 -1.96 3.61 -3.27
N SER A 37 -2.73 2.61 -3.74
CA SER A 37 -3.13 1.47 -2.92
C SER A 37 -1.93 0.64 -2.44
N SER A 38 -0.89 0.50 -3.25
CA SER A 38 0.33 -0.22 -2.84
C SER A 38 1.00 0.42 -1.63
N MET A 39 1.06 1.77 -1.56
CA MET A 39 1.68 2.47 -0.44
C MET A 39 0.89 2.28 0.85
N VAL A 40 -0.45 2.30 0.74
CA VAL A 40 -1.35 2.08 1.87
C VAL A 40 -1.19 0.65 2.37
N THR A 41 -1.27 -0.34 1.48
CA THR A 41 -1.07 -1.75 1.83
C THR A 41 0.31 -1.99 2.45
N GLU A 42 1.36 -1.46 1.86
CA GLU A 42 2.74 -1.56 2.39
C GLU A 42 2.83 -1.03 3.82
N THR A 43 2.27 0.15 4.08
CA THR A 43 2.28 0.77 5.42
C THR A 43 1.51 -0.08 6.44
N LEU A 44 0.32 -0.58 6.06
CA LEU A 44 -0.49 -1.44 6.94
C LEU A 44 0.22 -2.76 7.28
N LEU A 45 0.89 -3.37 6.29
CA LEU A 45 1.67 -4.58 6.50
C LEU A 45 2.87 -4.34 7.41
N LEU A 46 3.57 -3.22 7.28
CA LEU A 46 4.63 -2.83 8.22
C LEU A 46 4.10 -2.63 9.64
N GLY A 47 2.86 -2.12 9.79
CA GLY A 47 2.16 -2.08 11.07
C GLY A 47 2.03 -3.48 11.70
N ASN A 48 1.66 -4.49 10.91
CA ASN A 48 1.58 -5.88 11.39
C ASN A 48 2.95 -6.47 11.78
N VAL A 49 4.03 -6.07 11.10
CA VAL A 49 5.38 -6.49 11.50
C VAL A 49 5.79 -5.82 12.81
N ALA A 50 5.51 -4.53 12.95
CA ALA A 50 5.84 -3.74 14.14
C ALA A 50 5.06 -4.18 15.39
N THR A 51 3.86 -4.75 15.26
CA THR A 51 3.11 -5.30 16.40
C THR A 51 3.67 -6.63 16.91
N ARG A 52 4.45 -7.35 16.10
CA ARG A 52 4.99 -8.67 16.46
C ARG A 52 6.33 -8.62 17.18
N LEU A 53 7.11 -7.55 16.97
CA LEU A 53 8.47 -7.46 17.50
C LEU A 53 8.70 -6.09 18.16
N PRO A 54 9.30 -6.02 19.36
CA PRO A 54 9.39 -4.80 20.16
C PRO A 54 10.54 -3.87 19.70
N GLN A 55 10.69 -3.64 18.40
CA GLN A 55 11.75 -2.79 17.85
C GLN A 55 11.22 -1.91 16.70
N LYS A 56 11.68 -0.66 16.67
CA LYS A 56 11.41 0.26 15.56
C LYS A 56 12.03 -0.26 14.26
N LEU A 57 11.22 -0.35 13.20
CA LEU A 57 11.68 -0.75 11.88
C LEU A 57 12.25 0.44 11.11
N ALA A 58 13.46 0.28 10.56
CA ALA A 58 13.99 1.11 9.50
C ALA A 58 13.75 0.39 8.17
N TRP A 59 13.07 1.06 7.24
CA TRP A 59 12.48 0.42 6.06
C TRP A 59 13.06 1.00 4.76
N ASP A 60 13.69 0.15 3.96
CA ASP A 60 14.05 0.41 2.58
C ASP A 60 12.91 -0.03 1.67
N ARG A 61 12.12 0.95 1.27
CA ARG A 61 10.95 0.78 0.42
C ARG A 61 11.26 0.27 -0.97
N ALA A 62 12.36 0.75 -1.58
CA ALA A 62 12.69 0.39 -2.95
C ALA A 62 13.00 -1.11 -3.07
N ASN A 63 13.63 -1.68 -2.04
CA ASN A 63 14.02 -3.08 -2.00
C ASN A 63 13.09 -3.96 -1.13
N LEU A 64 12.06 -3.38 -0.53
CA LEU A 64 11.15 -4.02 0.42
C LEU A 64 11.91 -4.74 1.56
N LYS A 65 12.81 -4.02 2.22
CA LYS A 65 13.74 -4.58 3.21
C LYS A 65 13.76 -3.81 4.53
N VAL A 66 13.73 -4.53 5.65
CA VAL A 66 14.07 -4.00 6.97
C VAL A 66 15.59 -3.95 7.08
N VAL A 67 16.15 -2.75 7.31
CA VAL A 67 17.61 -2.54 7.29
C VAL A 67 18.29 -2.74 8.64
N ASN A 68 17.52 -2.77 9.73
CA ASN A 68 18.04 -2.74 11.09
C ASN A 68 17.58 -3.92 11.96
N PHE A 69 16.87 -4.91 11.40
CA PHE A 69 16.31 -6.00 12.19
C PHE A 69 16.00 -7.25 11.37
N ASP A 70 16.93 -8.21 11.33
CA ASP A 70 16.81 -9.42 10.51
C ASP A 70 15.61 -10.31 10.89
N ALA A 71 15.23 -10.35 12.17
CA ALA A 71 14.06 -11.11 12.60
C ALA A 71 12.76 -10.56 11.99
N ALA A 72 12.65 -9.23 11.84
CA ALA A 72 11.52 -8.61 11.16
C ALA A 72 11.54 -8.86 9.65
N GLN A 73 12.73 -8.90 9.03
CA GLN A 73 12.86 -9.21 7.61
C GLN A 73 12.26 -10.58 7.24
N LYS A 74 12.38 -11.58 8.13
CA LYS A 74 11.78 -12.91 7.95
C LYS A 74 10.25 -12.89 7.90
N LEU A 75 9.60 -11.87 8.47
CA LEU A 75 8.15 -11.69 8.41
C LEU A 75 7.69 -11.02 7.11
N VAL A 76 8.57 -10.24 6.46
CA VAL A 76 8.28 -9.56 5.19
C VAL A 76 8.30 -10.54 4.03
N ARG A 77 9.26 -11.49 4.03
CA ARG A 77 9.36 -12.58 3.06
C ARG A 77 9.51 -13.91 3.80
N PRO A 78 8.40 -14.48 4.31
CA PRO A 78 8.45 -15.77 4.98
C PRO A 78 8.89 -16.86 4.00
N GLU A 79 9.52 -17.89 4.54
CA GLU A 79 9.87 -19.09 3.78
C GLU A 79 8.58 -19.68 3.17
N ARG A 80 8.60 -19.88 1.85
CA ARG A 80 7.49 -20.50 1.16
C ARG A 80 7.54 -22.01 1.34
N ARG A 81 6.39 -22.65 1.28
CA ARG A 81 6.28 -24.11 1.29
C ARG A 81 7.03 -24.67 0.08
N THR A 82 7.65 -25.85 0.27
CA THR A 82 8.25 -26.63 -0.82
C THR A 82 7.27 -26.79 -1.98
N HIS A 83 7.74 -26.57 -3.22
CA HIS A 83 6.97 -26.57 -4.46
C HIS A 83 6.06 -25.36 -4.69
N TRP A 84 6.22 -24.30 -3.89
CA TRP A 84 5.60 -22.99 -4.08
C TRP A 84 6.68 -21.88 -4.13
N GLU A 85 7.91 -22.26 -4.45
CA GLU A 85 8.97 -21.31 -4.77
C GLU A 85 8.58 -20.52 -6.04
N PRO A 86 8.93 -19.22 -6.13
CA PRO A 86 8.60 -18.38 -7.28
C PRO A 86 9.26 -18.83 -8.59
#